data_AF-A0A7V2SY41-F1
#
_entry.id   AF-A0A7V2SY41-F1
#
_cell.length_a   1.000
_cell.length_b   1.000
_cell.length_c   1.000
_cell.angle_alpha   90.00
_cell.angle_beta   90.00
_cell.angle_gamma   90.00
#
_symmetry.space_group_name_H-M   'P 1'
#
loop_
_entity.id
_entity.type
_entity.pdbx_description
1 polymer ?
#
loop_
_entity_poly.entity_id
_entity_poly.type
_entity_poly.pdbx_seq_one_letter_code
_entity_poly.pdbx_strand_id
1 'polypeptide(L)'
;TLTATLCFEQSYGLVDGDSASGAELFALLSALANVPIHQGKACTGAVSQMGEILPVGGVTEKVHGFFDLCKAKGLTGDQGVIIPKANVENLLLKQEVIDAVESGQFHIWAVERVEEAIELLTGMEAGVRGPDGKFPEGTLFFKVEEKLKELAEKAKSLEEEKGEKGKGEG
;
A
#
# COMPACT_ATOMS: atom_id res chain seq x y z
N THR A 1 14.69 -13.27 -12.98
CA THR A 1 13.63 -13.35 -11.94
C THR A 1 13.53 -12.04 -11.18
N LEU A 2 12.33 -11.59 -10.81
CA LEU A 2 12.13 -10.47 -9.90
C LEU A 2 12.16 -10.98 -8.45
N THR A 3 12.86 -10.27 -7.57
CA THR A 3 12.89 -10.57 -6.13
C THR A 3 12.48 -9.33 -5.36
N ALA A 4 11.58 -9.51 -4.39
CA ALA A 4 11.21 -8.50 -3.43
C ALA A 4 11.32 -9.08 -2.01
N THR A 5 11.61 -8.23 -1.05
CA THR A 5 11.72 -8.60 0.37
C THR A 5 10.84 -7.65 1.15
N LEU A 6 9.94 -8.21 1.96
CA LEU A 6 9.10 -7.47 2.89
C LEU A 6 9.48 -7.86 4.32
N CYS A 7 9.53 -6.87 5.19
CA CYS A 7 9.89 -7.03 6.59
C CYS A 7 8.92 -6.22 7.45
N PHE A 8 8.36 -6.85 8.47
CA PHE A 8 7.71 -6.12 9.57
C PHE A 8 8.78 -5.74 10.57
N GLU A 9 9.21 -4.49 10.51
CA GLU A 9 10.25 -3.98 11.39
C GLU A 9 9.87 -4.12 12.86
N GLN A 10 10.85 -4.51 13.68
CA GLN A 10 10.70 -4.70 15.13
C GLN A 10 9.59 -5.71 15.53
N SER A 11 9.18 -6.62 14.63
CA SER A 11 8.27 -7.71 14.96
C SER A 11 9.04 -8.92 15.49
N TYR A 12 8.90 -9.19 16.80
CA TYR A 12 9.51 -10.35 17.47
C TYR A 12 8.52 -11.49 17.74
N GLY A 13 7.24 -11.26 17.42
CA GLY A 13 6.16 -12.25 17.53
C GLY A 13 5.80 -12.84 16.16
N LEU A 14 4.99 -13.89 16.19
CA LEU A 14 4.37 -14.41 14.99
C LEU A 14 3.33 -13.41 14.48
N VAL A 15 3.40 -13.11 13.19
CA VAL A 15 2.37 -12.37 12.46
C VAL A 15 1.46 -13.40 11.79
N ASP A 16 0.15 -13.27 12.00
CA ASP A 16 -0.86 -14.16 11.45
C ASP A 16 -2.04 -13.36 10.88
N GLY A 17 -2.78 -13.97 9.97
CA GLY A 17 -3.90 -13.37 9.24
C GLY A 17 -3.49 -12.62 7.97
N ASP A 18 -4.50 -12.16 7.23
CA ASP A 18 -4.38 -11.53 5.91
C ASP A 18 -4.53 -10.00 5.95
N SER A 19 -4.81 -9.43 7.12
CA SER A 19 -5.21 -8.02 7.26
C SER A 19 -4.13 -6.98 6.94
N ALA A 20 -2.89 -7.42 6.73
CA ALA A 20 -1.76 -6.60 6.32
C ALA A 20 -1.41 -6.72 4.82
N SER A 21 -2.05 -7.65 4.08
CA SER A 21 -1.73 -7.88 2.67
C SER A 21 -1.95 -6.65 1.77
N GLY A 22 -2.91 -5.79 2.10
CA GLY A 22 -3.05 -4.48 1.46
C GLY A 22 -1.82 -3.58 1.69
N ALA A 23 -1.37 -3.45 2.94
CA ALA A 23 -0.20 -2.64 3.30
C ALA A 23 1.08 -3.14 2.62
N GLU A 24 1.27 -4.46 2.57
CA GLU A 24 2.38 -5.12 1.87
C GLU A 24 2.37 -4.79 0.37
N LEU A 25 1.21 -4.90 -0.28
CA LEU A 25 1.05 -4.54 -1.69
C LEU A 25 1.40 -3.06 -1.91
N PHE A 26 0.89 -2.15 -1.07
CA PHE A 26 1.17 -0.72 -1.23
C PHE A 26 2.65 -0.39 -1.06
N ALA A 27 3.34 -1.05 -0.13
CA ALA A 27 4.79 -0.91 0.04
C ALA A 27 5.56 -1.35 -1.22
N LEU A 28 5.17 -2.48 -1.83
CA LEU A 28 5.76 -2.96 -3.08
C LEU A 28 5.48 -2.01 -4.25
N LEU A 29 4.25 -1.53 -4.39
CA LEU A 29 3.86 -0.58 -5.43
C LEU A 29 4.63 0.74 -5.31
N SER A 30 4.75 1.26 -4.09
CA SER A 30 5.55 2.45 -3.78
C SER A 30 7.02 2.26 -4.14
N ALA A 31 7.62 1.13 -3.76
CA ALA A 31 9.01 0.79 -4.09
C ALA A 31 9.25 0.67 -5.61
N LEU A 32 8.31 0.08 -6.36
CA LEU A 32 8.39 -0.03 -7.82
C LEU A 32 8.21 1.33 -8.51
N ALA A 33 7.23 2.14 -8.06
CA ALA A 33 6.97 3.46 -8.64
C ALA A 33 8.01 4.52 -8.23
N ASN A 34 8.80 4.24 -7.18
CA ASN A 34 9.65 5.21 -6.50
C ASN A 34 8.86 6.46 -6.05
N VAL A 35 7.69 6.23 -5.44
CA VAL A 35 6.78 7.28 -4.94
C VAL A 35 6.58 7.10 -3.44
N PRO A 36 6.84 8.13 -2.61
CA PRO A 36 6.77 7.99 -1.16
C PRO A 36 5.34 7.78 -0.65
N ILE A 37 5.20 7.03 0.45
CA ILE A 37 3.95 6.86 1.20
C ILE A 37 3.90 7.86 2.34
N HIS A 38 2.74 8.51 2.50
CA HIS A 38 2.43 9.41 3.59
C HIS A 38 2.31 8.69 4.92
N GLN A 39 3.33 8.82 5.78
CA GLN A 39 3.43 8.08 7.04
C GLN A 39 2.37 8.49 8.09
N GLY A 40 1.68 9.62 7.90
CA GLY A 40 0.53 10.00 8.71
C GLY A 40 -0.72 9.15 8.45
N LYS A 41 -0.72 8.30 7.41
CA LYS A 41 -1.86 7.48 7.02
C LYS A 41 -1.56 6.02 7.27
N ALA A 42 -2.17 5.43 8.29
CA ALA A 42 -2.16 3.99 8.47
C ALA A 42 -3.17 3.32 7.55
N CYS A 43 -2.99 2.03 7.27
CA CYS A 43 -3.95 1.25 6.50
C CYS A 43 -4.11 -0.16 7.08
N THR A 44 -5.31 -0.72 6.95
CA THR A 44 -5.58 -2.14 7.18
C THR A 44 -6.60 -2.63 6.16
N GLY A 45 -6.51 -3.91 5.80
CA GLY A 45 -7.38 -4.51 4.81
C GLY A 45 -6.67 -5.67 4.14
N ALA A 46 -7.39 -6.76 3.92
CA ALA A 46 -6.90 -7.84 3.09
C ALA A 46 -7.14 -7.49 1.61
N VAL A 47 -6.37 -8.07 0.69
CA VAL A 47 -6.51 -7.80 -0.75
C VAL A 47 -6.88 -9.07 -1.52
N SER A 48 -7.91 -8.98 -2.37
CA SER A 48 -8.26 -10.05 -3.31
C SER A 48 -7.34 -9.99 -4.54
N GLN A 49 -7.26 -11.09 -5.31
CA GLN A 49 -6.50 -11.10 -6.56
C GLN A 49 -7.03 -10.11 -7.61
N MET A 50 -8.29 -9.66 -7.46
CA MET A 50 -8.93 -8.68 -8.33
C MET A 50 -8.72 -7.23 -7.86
N GLY A 51 -7.94 -7.03 -6.80
CA GLY A 51 -7.64 -5.71 -6.23
C GLY A 51 -8.73 -5.16 -5.33
N GLU A 52 -9.63 -5.99 -4.81
CA GLU A 52 -10.64 -5.57 -3.85
C GLU A 52 -10.04 -5.54 -2.44
N ILE A 53 -10.42 -4.54 -1.64
CA ILE A 53 -10.07 -4.43 -0.23
C ILE A 53 -11.15 -5.13 0.61
N LEU A 54 -10.75 -6.24 1.21
CA LEU A 54 -11.60 -7.15 1.95
C LEU A 54 -11.66 -6.78 3.45
N PRO A 55 -12.79 -7.04 4.12
CA PRO A 55 -12.95 -6.75 5.53
C PRO A 55 -11.98 -7.56 6.39
N VAL A 56 -11.60 -6.98 7.52
CA VAL A 56 -10.68 -7.59 8.47
C VAL A 56 -11.23 -7.53 9.89
N GLY A 57 -10.71 -8.38 10.77
CA GLY A 57 -11.00 -8.31 12.20
C GLY A 57 -10.31 -7.14 12.89
N GLY A 58 -10.92 -6.67 13.99
CA GLY A 58 -10.33 -5.72 14.92
C GLY A 58 -10.11 -4.30 14.35
N VAL A 59 -10.92 -3.86 13.39
CA VAL A 59 -10.74 -2.54 12.75
C VAL A 59 -10.87 -1.40 13.74
N THR A 60 -11.84 -1.47 14.65
CA THR A 60 -12.04 -0.46 15.70
C THR A 60 -10.79 -0.31 16.57
N GLU A 61 -10.20 -1.41 17.01
CA GLU A 61 -8.99 -1.45 17.82
C GLU A 61 -7.78 -0.90 17.06
N LYS A 62 -7.67 -1.22 15.76
CA LYS A 62 -6.61 -0.70 14.89
C LYS A 62 -6.73 0.82 14.70
N VAL A 63 -7.94 1.34 14.51
CA VAL A 63 -8.20 2.78 14.42
C VAL A 63 -7.82 3.48 15.72
N HIS A 64 -8.28 2.95 16.87
CA HIS A 64 -7.93 3.50 18.17
C HIS A 64 -6.42 3.46 18.44
N GLY A 65 -5.75 2.35 18.14
CA GLY A 65 -4.31 2.23 18.36
C GLY A 65 -3.50 3.25 17.57
N PHE A 66 -3.87 3.50 16.31
CA PHE A 66 -3.19 4.52 15.51
C PHE A 66 -3.52 5.95 15.97
N PHE A 67 -4.78 6.21 16.34
CA PHE A 67 -5.19 7.49 16.92
C PHE A 67 -4.41 7.80 18.21
N ASP A 68 -4.33 6.83 19.13
CA ASP A 68 -3.61 6.99 20.41
C ASP A 68 -2.12 7.31 20.18
N LEU A 69 -1.49 6.66 19.18
CA LEU A 69 -0.11 6.96 18.77
C LEU A 69 0.03 8.38 18.21
N CYS A 70 -0.88 8.79 17.33
CA CYS A 70 -0.89 10.12 16.74
C CYS A 70 -1.09 11.20 17.81
N LYS A 71 -2.06 11.00 18.71
CA LYS A 71 -2.33 11.88 19.84
C LYS A 71 -1.14 12.01 20.77
N ALA A 72 -0.47 10.89 21.11
CA ALA A 72 0.73 10.91 21.95
C ALA A 72 1.91 11.67 21.32
N LYS A 73 2.01 11.66 19.98
CA LYS A 73 3.03 12.40 19.22
C LYS A 73 2.62 13.84 18.85
N GLY A 74 1.36 14.19 19.07
CA GLY A 74 0.73 15.42 18.60
C GLY A 74 -0.01 15.22 17.27
N LEU A 75 -1.30 15.54 17.26
CA LEU A 75 -2.13 15.50 16.05
C LEU A 75 -1.71 16.59 15.08
N THR A 76 -1.50 16.21 13.83
CA THR A 76 -1.06 17.11 12.75
C THR A 76 -2.19 17.61 11.87
N GLY A 77 -3.36 16.99 11.94
CA GLY A 77 -4.55 17.34 11.15
C GLY A 77 -4.67 16.62 9.80
N ASP A 78 -3.66 15.85 9.39
CA ASP A 78 -3.64 15.05 8.16
C ASP A 78 -3.56 13.54 8.43
N GLN A 79 -3.49 13.15 9.70
CA GLN A 79 -3.36 11.76 10.13
C GLN A 79 -4.67 11.00 10.06
N GLY A 80 -4.61 9.71 9.78
CA GLY A 80 -5.81 8.89 9.74
C GLY A 80 -5.59 7.43 9.39
N VAL A 81 -6.69 6.69 9.29
CA VAL A 81 -6.65 5.27 8.96
C VAL A 81 -7.50 4.98 7.73
N ILE A 82 -6.91 4.28 6.76
CA ILE A 82 -7.58 3.69 5.61
C ILE A 82 -8.10 2.30 6.02
N ILE A 83 -9.38 2.05 5.83
CA ILE A 83 -10.07 0.82 6.23
C ILE A 83 -10.89 0.23 5.07
N PRO A 84 -11.21 -1.07 5.09
CA PRO A 84 -12.15 -1.66 4.14
C PRO A 84 -13.53 -1.03 4.31
N LYS A 85 -14.19 -0.66 3.22
CA LYS A 85 -15.55 -0.11 3.26
C LYS A 85 -16.54 -1.07 3.90
N ALA A 86 -16.35 -2.37 3.70
CA ALA A 86 -17.15 -3.42 4.32
C ALA A 86 -17.08 -3.43 5.86
N ASN A 87 -16.06 -2.82 6.49
CA ASN A 87 -15.95 -2.72 7.94
C ASN A 87 -16.62 -1.48 8.54
N VAL A 88 -17.15 -0.55 7.73
CA VAL A 88 -17.74 0.71 8.24
C VAL A 88 -18.87 0.44 9.23
N GLU A 89 -19.72 -0.55 8.97
CA GLU A 89 -20.82 -0.94 9.87
C GLU A 89 -20.35 -1.54 11.21
N ASN A 90 -19.08 -1.94 11.31
CA ASN A 90 -18.50 -2.52 12.52
C ASN A 90 -17.68 -1.50 13.35
N LEU A 91 -17.60 -0.24 12.91
CA LEU A 91 -16.86 0.79 13.62
C LEU A 91 -17.60 1.24 14.88
N LEU A 92 -17.00 1.01 16.04
CA LEU A 92 -17.49 1.47 17.34
C LEU A 92 -16.44 2.38 17.97
N LEU A 93 -16.42 3.64 17.54
CA LEU A 93 -15.39 4.59 17.91
C LEU A 93 -15.64 5.21 19.29
N LYS A 94 -14.56 5.45 20.04
CA LYS A 94 -14.61 6.30 21.25
C LYS A 94 -14.98 7.72 20.87
N GLN A 95 -15.66 8.42 21.79
CA GLN A 95 -16.07 9.82 21.57
C GLN A 95 -14.90 10.73 21.17
N GLU A 96 -13.73 10.57 21.79
CA GLU A 96 -12.55 11.39 21.47
C GLU A 96 -12.06 11.25 20.01
N VAL A 97 -12.26 10.08 19.39
CA VAL A 97 -11.91 9.86 17.98
C VAL A 97 -12.94 10.53 17.10
N ILE A 98 -14.22 10.44 17.46
CA ILE A 98 -15.32 11.13 16.76
C ILE A 98 -15.07 12.65 16.79
N ASP A 99 -14.78 13.22 17.96
CA ASP A 99 -14.51 14.65 18.13
C ASP A 99 -13.30 15.10 17.28
N ALA A 100 -12.24 14.27 17.21
CA ALA A 100 -11.08 14.56 16.38
C ALA A 100 -11.39 14.49 14.88
N VAL A 101 -12.26 13.57 14.46
CA VAL A 101 -12.73 13.49 13.06
C VAL A 101 -13.62 14.68 12.71
N GLU A 102 -14.58 15.03 13.55
CA GLU A 102 -15.48 16.18 13.35
C GLU A 102 -14.72 17.52 13.31
N SER A 103 -13.64 17.64 14.08
CA SER A 103 -12.77 18.82 14.07
C SER A 103 -11.71 18.81 12.96
N GLY A 104 -11.68 17.76 12.11
CA GLY A 104 -10.72 17.62 11.01
C GLY A 104 -9.27 17.32 11.45
N GLN A 105 -9.08 16.94 12.71
CA GLN A 105 -7.76 16.66 13.29
C GLN A 105 -7.30 15.22 13.04
N PHE A 106 -8.22 14.33 12.69
CA PHE A 106 -7.98 12.93 12.36
C PHE A 106 -8.96 12.47 11.27
N HIS A 107 -8.59 11.45 10.48
CA HIS A 107 -9.39 11.01 9.33
C HIS A 107 -9.59 9.50 9.31
N ILE A 108 -10.73 9.06 8.79
CA ILE A 108 -11.00 7.65 8.51
C ILE A 108 -11.48 7.55 7.07
N TRP A 109 -10.71 6.87 6.22
CA TRP A 109 -11.04 6.69 4.81
C TRP A 109 -11.49 5.25 4.55
N ALA A 110 -12.70 5.08 4.03
CA ALA A 110 -13.23 3.78 3.65
C ALA A 110 -13.01 3.54 2.16
N VAL A 111 -12.35 2.44 1.80
CA VAL A 111 -12.00 2.09 0.41
C VAL A 111 -12.52 0.71 0.02
N GLU A 112 -12.85 0.53 -1.25
CA GLU A 112 -13.26 -0.76 -1.84
C GLU A 112 -12.13 -1.40 -2.64
N ARG A 113 -11.20 -0.60 -3.17
CA ARG A 113 -10.16 -1.09 -4.06
C ARG A 113 -8.75 -0.54 -3.77
N VAL A 114 -7.75 -1.25 -4.28
CA VAL A 114 -6.33 -0.90 -4.14
C VAL A 114 -5.99 0.46 -4.73
N GLU A 115 -6.68 0.87 -5.80
CA GLU A 115 -6.46 2.14 -6.48
C GLU A 115 -6.78 3.33 -5.57
N GLU A 116 -7.91 3.27 -4.85
CA GLU A 116 -8.32 4.32 -3.92
C GLU A 116 -7.34 4.45 -2.74
N ALA A 117 -6.90 3.31 -2.21
CA ALA A 117 -5.96 3.29 -1.09
C ALA A 117 -4.59 3.85 -1.46
N ILE A 118 -4.04 3.46 -2.63
CA ILE A 118 -2.72 3.93 -3.04
C ILE A 118 -2.71 5.42 -3.40
N GLU A 119 -3.81 5.93 -3.96
CA GLU A 119 -4.01 7.37 -4.18
C GLU A 119 -4.01 8.15 -2.87
N LEU A 120 -4.72 7.66 -1.86
CA LEU A 120 -4.70 8.26 -0.52
C LEU A 120 -3.30 8.22 0.10
N LEU A 121 -2.58 7.10 -0.01
CA LEU A 121 -1.26 6.92 0.58
C LEU A 121 -0.18 7.77 -0.09
N THR A 122 -0.29 8.04 -1.39
CA THR A 122 0.79 8.68 -2.16
C THR A 122 0.45 10.08 -2.67
N GLY A 123 -0.84 10.44 -2.74
CA GLY A 123 -1.32 11.66 -3.38
C GLY A 123 -1.19 11.66 -4.91
N MET A 124 -0.83 10.51 -5.52
CA MET A 124 -0.68 10.34 -6.96
C MET A 124 -1.80 9.46 -7.49
N GLU A 125 -2.43 9.86 -8.59
CA GLU A 125 -3.43 9.05 -9.29
C GLU A 125 -2.89 7.65 -9.61
N ALA A 126 -3.67 6.61 -9.35
CA ALA A 126 -3.30 5.23 -9.66
C ALA A 126 -3.20 5.03 -11.18
N GLY A 127 -4.21 5.54 -11.90
CA GLY A 127 -4.38 5.43 -13.35
C GLY A 127 -5.09 4.14 -13.76
N VAL A 128 -5.98 4.26 -14.75
CA VAL A 128 -6.73 3.12 -15.31
C VAL A 128 -6.24 2.85 -16.72
N ARG A 129 -6.10 1.57 -17.10
CA ARG A 129 -5.69 1.22 -18.47
C ARG A 129 -6.67 1.80 -19.49
N GLY A 130 -6.13 2.51 -20.47
CA GLY A 130 -6.89 3.00 -21.61
C GLY A 130 -7.22 1.90 -22.62
N PRO A 131 -7.99 2.23 -23.68
CA PRO A 131 -8.33 1.29 -24.75
C PRO A 131 -7.10 0.74 -25.51
N ASP A 132 -5.98 1.45 -25.46
CA ASP A 132 -4.69 1.02 -26.03
C ASP A 132 -3.92 0.04 -25.12
N GLY A 133 -4.51 -0.30 -23.97
CA GLY A 133 -3.94 -1.21 -22.98
C GLY A 133 -2.86 -0.57 -22.11
N LYS A 134 -2.62 0.75 -22.18
CA LYS A 134 -1.57 1.43 -21.40
C LYS A 134 -2.15 2.22 -20.23
N PHE A 135 -1.37 2.38 -19.18
CA PHE A 135 -1.67 3.37 -18.14
C PHE A 135 -1.31 4.78 -18.62
N PRO A 136 -2.06 5.83 -18.24
CA PRO A 136 -1.73 7.20 -18.60
C PRO A 136 -0.37 7.62 -18.03
N GLU A 137 0.40 8.39 -18.79
CA GLU A 137 1.68 8.91 -18.31
C GLU A 137 1.49 9.76 -17.05
N GLY A 138 2.43 9.64 -16.11
CA GLY A 138 2.40 10.39 -14.85
C GLY A 138 1.63 9.72 -13.72
N THR A 139 0.86 8.66 -13.97
CA THR A 139 0.17 7.91 -12.91
C THR A 139 1.08 6.89 -12.24
N LEU A 140 0.67 6.40 -11.07
CA LEU A 140 1.43 5.45 -10.28
C LEU A 140 1.61 4.12 -11.02
N PHE A 141 0.54 3.54 -11.59
CA PHE A 141 0.64 2.27 -12.29
C PHE A 141 1.42 2.36 -13.60
N PHE A 142 1.46 3.52 -14.25
CA PHE A 142 2.40 3.76 -15.35
C PHE A 142 3.86 3.63 -14.88
N LYS A 143 4.21 4.28 -13.77
CA LYS A 143 5.57 4.20 -13.20
C LYS A 143 5.95 2.77 -12.81
N VAL A 144 5.02 2.04 -12.19
CA VAL A 144 5.22 0.62 -11.85
C VAL A 144 5.48 -0.21 -13.10
N GLU A 145 4.66 -0.03 -14.16
CA GLU A 145 4.81 -0.79 -15.39
C GLU A 145 6.16 -0.51 -16.07
N GLU A 146 6.57 0.75 -16.15
CA GLU A 146 7.87 1.13 -16.70
C GLU A 146 9.03 0.53 -15.90
N LYS A 147 8.94 0.52 -14.56
CA LYS A 147 9.96 -0.10 -13.73
C LYS A 147 10.03 -1.62 -13.95
N LEU A 148 8.89 -2.29 -14.07
CA LEU A 148 8.85 -3.73 -14.34
C LEU A 148 9.45 -4.06 -15.71
N LYS A 149 9.18 -3.26 -16.74
CA LYS A 149 9.82 -3.41 -18.06
C LYS A 149 11.33 -3.24 -17.97
N GLU A 150 11.81 -2.19 -17.29
CA GLU A 150 13.25 -1.96 -17.07
C GLU A 150 13.92 -3.16 -16.39
N LEU A 151 13.31 -3.71 -15.34
CA LEU A 151 13.82 -4.87 -14.62
C LEU A 151 13.83 -6.14 -15.49
N ALA A 152 12.80 -6.32 -16.33
CA ALA A 152 12.73 -7.45 -17.26
C ALA A 152 13.83 -7.40 -18.31
N GLU A 153 14.11 -6.22 -18.89
CA GLU A 153 15.19 -6.06 -19.88
C GLU A 153 16.57 -6.30 -19.26
N LYS A 154 16.81 -5.79 -18.05
CA LYS A 154 18.06 -6.06 -17.30
C LYS A 154 18.24 -7.55 -16.98
N ALA A 155 17.16 -8.26 -16.67
CA ALA A 155 17.25 -9.69 -16.40
C ALA A 155 17.68 -10.47 -17.66
N LYS A 156 17.13 -10.12 -18.83
CA LYS A 156 17.50 -10.74 -20.12
C LYS A 156 18.97 -10.49 -20.46
N SER A 157 19.43 -9.25 -20.35
CA SER A 157 20.83 -8.92 -20.69
C SER A 157 21.84 -9.67 -19.81
N LEU A 158 21.54 -9.84 -18.52
CA LEU A 158 22.37 -10.62 -17.59
C LEU A 158 22.39 -12.12 -17.91
N GLU A 159 21.32 -12.67 -18.47
CA GLU A 159 21.26 -14.06 -18.92
C GLU A 159 22.10 -14.26 -20.18
N GLU A 160 22.04 -13.32 -21.13
CA GLU A 160 22.83 -13.32 -22.37
C GLU A 160 24.33 -13.24 -22.07
N GLU A 161 24.76 -12.32 -21.21
CA GLU A 161 26.18 -12.17 -20.81
C GLU A 161 26.73 -13.44 -20.12
N LYS A 162 25.91 -14.13 -19.32
CA LYS A 162 26.29 -15.41 -18.69
C LYS A 162 26.41 -16.53 -19.73
N GLY A 163 25.54 -16.54 -20.74
CA GLY A 163 25.59 -17.50 -21.84
C GLY A 163 26.82 -17.33 -22.74
N GLU A 164 27.27 -16.10 -22.96
CA GLU A 164 28.50 -15.82 -23.73
C GLU A 164 29.78 -16.16 -22.95
N LYS A 165 29.85 -15.84 -21.64
CA LYS A 165 31.00 -16.21 -20.80
C LYS A 165 31.16 -17.72 -20.65
N GLY A 166 30.06 -18.48 -20.62
CA GLY A 166 30.10 -19.95 -20.57
C GLY A 166 30.56 -20.64 -21.86
N LYS A 167 30.59 -19.94 -23.00
CA LYS A 167 31.08 -20.47 -24.30
C LYS A 167 32.58 -20.21 -24.54
N GLY A 168 33.22 -19.36 -23.74
CA GLY A 168 34.63 -19.00 -23.88
C GLY A 168 35.62 -19.86 -23.10
N GLU A 169 35.14 -20.77 -22.25
CA GLU A 169 35.96 -21.65 -21.39
C GLU A 169 35.93 -23.13 -21.83
N GLY A 170 35.51 -23.42 -23.06
CA GLY A 170 35.41 -24.78 -23.64
C GLY A 170 36.52 -25.12 -24.63
#